data_AF-A0A6L6AU54-F1
#
_entry.id   AF-A0A6L6AU54-F1
#
_cell.length_a   1.000
_cell.length_b   1.000
_cell.length_c   1.000
_cell.angle_alpha   90.00
_cell.angle_beta   90.00
_cell.angle_gamma   90.00
#
_symmetry.space_group_name_H-M   'P 1'
#
loop_
_entity.id
_entity.type
_entity.pdbx_description
1 polymer ?
#
loop_
_entity_poly.entity_id
_entity_poly.type
_entity_poly.pdbx_seq_one_letter_code
_entity_poly.pdbx_strand_id
1 'polypeptide(L)' 'MDQMYAQSDSSSRAISGEVRAGDEVIAIHSPDSFQHLQLLVSKKRRTIPLLIPGLSGILNRLHNTEVIGISVIEGAS' A
#
# COMPACT_ATOMS: atom_id res chain seq x y z
N MET A 1 3.68 3.03 13.48
CA MET A 1 4.74 2.19 12.91
C MET A 1 4.30 1.54 11.60
N ASP A 2 3.12 0.90 11.53
CA ASP A 2 2.66 0.24 10.29
C ASP A 2 2.57 1.17 9.06
N GLN A 3 2.13 2.43 9.24
CA GLN A 3 2.12 3.42 8.16
C GLN A 3 3.51 3.68 7.56
N MET A 4 4.54 3.75 8.42
CA MET A 4 5.92 3.97 7.98
C MET A 4 6.43 2.78 7.16
N TYR A 5 6.09 1.57 7.57
CA TYR A 5 6.43 0.36 6.81
C TYR A 5 5.66 0.26 5.49
N ALA A 6 4.38 0.63 5.48
CA ALA A 6 3.59 0.67 4.25
C ALA A 6 4.16 1.69 3.25
N GLN A 7 4.54 2.87 3.73
CA GLN A 7 5.16 3.89 2.90
C GLN A 7 6.52 3.42 2.36
N SER A 8 7.36 2.85 3.21
CA SER A 8 8.68 2.33 2.81
C SER A 8 8.58 1.21 1.78
N ASP A 9 7.65 0.27 1.96
CA ASP A 9 7.38 -0.81 0.98
C ASP A 9 6.84 -0.24 -0.34
N SER A 10 5.91 0.72 -0.30
CA SER A 10 5.39 1.37 -1.51
C SER A 10 6.48 2.10 -2.29
N SER A 11 7.42 2.75 -1.58
CA SER A 11 8.52 3.50 -2.18
C SER A 11 9.54 2.57 -2.81
N SER A 12 9.94 1.51 -2.10
CA SER A 12 10.83 0.48 -2.64
C SER A 12 10.27 -0.13 -3.93
N ARG A 13 8.95 -0.35 -3.99
CA ARG A 13 8.28 -0.94 -5.15
C ARG A 13 8.08 0.03 -6.30
N ALA A 14 7.85 1.30 -6.00
CA ALA A 14 7.79 2.33 -7.04
C ALA A 14 9.13 2.48 -7.78
N ILE A 15 10.26 2.30 -7.06
CA ILE A 15 11.60 2.29 -7.64
C ILE A 15 11.84 1.02 -8.48
N SER A 16 11.40 -0.14 -8.00
CA SER A 16 11.64 -1.42 -8.70
C SER A 16 10.65 -1.71 -9.84
N GLY A 17 9.56 -0.94 -9.94
CA GLY A 17 8.46 -1.21 -10.86
C GLY A 17 7.59 -2.42 -10.47
N GLU A 18 7.70 -2.92 -9.23
CA GLU A 18 6.94 -4.07 -8.77
C GLU A 18 5.49 -3.69 -8.44
N VAL A 19 4.53 -4.19 -9.24
CA VAL A 19 3.09 -4.06 -8.98
C VAL A 19 2.54 -5.41 -8.52
N ARG A 20 1.89 -5.44 -7.36
CA ARG A 20 1.30 -6.64 -6.76
C ARG A 20 -0.21 -6.66 -6.95
N ALA A 21 -0.80 -7.85 -6.81
CA ALA A 21 -2.25 -8.01 -6.84
C ALA A 21 -2.92 -7.20 -5.72
N GLY A 22 -3.87 -6.34 -6.09
CA GLY A 22 -4.59 -5.45 -5.17
C GLY A 22 -3.98 -4.05 -5.02
N ASP A 23 -2.83 -3.77 -5.64
CA ASP A 23 -2.36 -2.40 -5.83
C ASP A 23 -3.16 -1.70 -6.93
N GLU A 24 -3.18 -0.37 -6.88
CA GLU A 24 -3.72 0.48 -7.93
C GLU A 24 -2.59 1.34 -8.51
N VAL A 25 -2.57 1.47 -9.84
CA VAL A 25 -1.65 2.36 -10.56
C VAL A 25 -2.46 3.45 -11.24
N ILE A 26 -2.22 4.70 -10.87
CA ILE A 26 -2.99 5.85 -11.36
C ILE A 26 -2.06 6.74 -12.17
N ALA A 27 -2.34 6.94 -13.46
CA ALA A 27 -1.61 7.88 -14.27
C ALA A 27 -1.84 9.32 -13.78
N ILE A 28 -0.76 10.08 -13.60
CA ILE A 28 -0.83 11.51 -13.33
C ILE A 28 -0.63 12.23 -14.67
N HIS A 29 -1.58 13.09 -15.04
CA HIS A 29 -1.37 13.98 -16.17
C HIS A 29 -0.30 15.01 -15.81
N SER A 30 0.89 14.88 -16.42
CA SER A 30 1.89 15.93 -16.41
C SER A 30 1.63 16.90 -17.57
N PRO A 31 1.81 18.21 -17.38
CA PRO A 31 1.89 19.17 -18.48
C PRO A 31 3.05 18.88 -19.44
N ASP A 32 4.07 18.15 -18.97
CA ASP A 32 5.22 17.71 -19.75
C ASP A 32 4.98 16.29 -20.29
N SER A 33 4.87 16.16 -21.62
CA SER A 33 4.64 14.90 -22.33
C SER A 33 5.78 13.89 -22.20
N PHE A 34 6.97 14.33 -21.78
CA PHE A 34 8.12 13.44 -21.55
C PHE A 34 8.16 12.89 -20.12
N GLN A 35 7.26 13.34 -19.24
CA GLN A 35 7.15 12.87 -17.87
C GLN A 35 5.96 11.91 -17.73
N HIS A 36 6.24 10.62 -17.81
CA HIS A 36 5.28 9.58 -17.48
C HIS A 36 5.28 9.34 -15.97
N LEU A 37 4.47 10.13 -15.26
CA LEU A 37 4.28 10.02 -13.82
C LEU A 37 3.08 9.13 -13.51
N GLN A 38 3.26 8.20 -12.58
CA GLN A 38 2.17 7.37 -12.07
C GLN A 38 2.21 7.31 -10.54
N LEU A 39 1.06 7.16 -9.90
CA LEU A 39 0.97 6.83 -8.47
C LEU A 39 0.82 5.33 -8.32
N LEU A 40 1.67 4.72 -7.50
CA LEU A 40 1.45 3.41 -6.92
C LEU A 40 0.73 3.57 -5.59
N VAL A 41 -0.51 3.08 -5.52
CA VAL A 41 -1.30 2.98 -4.30
C VAL A 41 -1.28 1.53 -3.84
N SER A 42 -0.56 1.27 -2.76
CA SER A 42 -0.43 -0.06 -2.19
C SER A 42 -1.32 -0.24 -0.97
N LYS A 43 -1.97 -1.40 -0.86
CA LYS A 43 -2.87 -1.73 0.26
C LYS A 43 -2.37 -2.95 1.00
N LYS A 44 -2.12 -2.80 2.30
CA LYS A 44 -1.73 -3.90 3.18
C LYS A 44 -2.80 -4.14 4.22
N ARG A 45 -3.54 -5.24 4.07
CA ARG A 45 -4.50 -5.71 5.07
C ARG A 45 -3.83 -6.73 5.99
N ARG A 46 -3.98 -6.53 7.30
CA ARG A 46 -3.51 -7.46 8.33
C ARG A 46 -4.64 -7.75 9.30
N THR A 47 -4.88 -9.04 9.53
CA THR A 47 -5.73 -9.49 10.63
C THR A 47 -4.86 -9.60 11.87
N ILE A 48 -5.24 -8.92 12.95
CA ILE A 48 -4.50 -9.01 14.21
C ILE A 48 -4.91 -10.32 14.91
N PRO A 49 -3.96 -11.24 15.16
CA PRO A 49 -4.30 -12.48 15.84
C PRO A 49 -4.74 -12.21 17.28
N LEU A 50 -5.77 -12.93 17.73
CA LEU A 50 -6.28 -12.84 19.10
C LEU A 50 -5.32 -13.55 20.06
N LEU A 51 -4.66 -12.79 20.94
CA LEU A 51 -3.71 -13.33 21.91
C LEU A 51 -4.35 -13.85 23.21
N ILE A 52 -5.62 -13.50 23.50
CA ILE A 52 -6.26 -13.82 24.78
C ILE A 52 -7.32 -14.92 24.60
N PRO A 53 -7.10 -16.13 25.15
CA PRO A 53 -8.11 -17.19 25.18
C PRO A 53 -9.36 -16.75 25.96
N GLY A 54 -10.55 -17.04 25.42
CA GLY A 54 -11.83 -16.75 26.09
C GLY A 54 -12.50 -15.42 25.71
N LEU A 55 -11.82 -14.52 25.00
CA LEU A 55 -12.40 -13.26 24.48
C LEU A 55 -12.58 -13.25 22.95
N SER A 56 -12.37 -14.40 22.30
CA SER A 56 -12.44 -14.52 20.84
C SER A 56 -13.78 -14.06 20.27
N GLY A 57 -14.91 -14.41 20.90
CA GLY A 57 -16.25 -14.03 20.40
C GLY A 57 -16.51 -12.52 20.34
N ILE A 58 -15.90 -11.72 21.23
CA ILE A 58 -16.11 -10.26 21.33
C ILE A 58 -15.07 -9.51 20.50
N LEU A 59 -13.82 -9.97 20.50
CA LEU A 59 -12.70 -9.30 19.83
C LEU A 59 -12.53 -9.69 18.35
N ASN A 60 -13.09 -10.83 17.91
CA ASN A 60 -13.00 -11.30 16.50
C ASN A 60 -13.74 -10.39 15.50
N ARG A 61 -14.60 -9.48 15.99
CA ARG A 61 -15.32 -8.53 15.12
C ARG A 61 -14.58 -7.22 14.87
N LEU A 62 -13.46 -6.94 15.55
CA LEU A 62 -12.88 -5.59 15.59
C LEU A 62 -11.54 -5.40 14.85
N HIS A 63 -10.79 -6.44 14.50
CA HIS A 63 -9.37 -6.25 14.17
C HIS A 63 -8.98 -6.64 12.75
N ASN A 64 -9.44 -5.84 11.79
CA ASN A 64 -8.82 -5.78 10.47
C ASN A 64 -8.18 -4.40 10.31
N THR A 65 -6.86 -4.34 10.18
CA THR A 65 -6.16 -3.10 9.86
C THR A 65 -5.84 -3.08 8.38
N GLU A 66 -6.21 -2.00 7.72
CA GLU A 66 -5.80 -1.68 6.37
C GLU A 66 -4.89 -0.46 6.42
N VAL A 67 -3.72 -0.57 5.80
CA VAL A 67 -2.73 0.49 5.74
C VAL A 67 -2.38 0.75 4.29
N ILE A 68 -2.34 2.02 3.92
CA ILE A 68 -2.12 2.47 2.55
C ILE A 68 -0.75 3.13 2.46
N GLY A 69 0.09 2.69 1.52
CA GLY A 69 1.31 3.38 1.13
C GLY A 69 1.14 3.96 -0.27
N ILE A 70 1.57 5.21 -0.46
CA ILE A 70 1.43 5.92 -1.74
C ILE A 70 2.81 6.41 -2.18
N SER A 71 3.22 6.05 -3.40
CA SER A 71 4.49 6.45 -3.97
C SER A 71 4.35 6.84 -5.44
N VAL A 72 5.26 7.68 -5.93
CA VAL A 72 5.33 8.08 -7.34
C VAL A 72 6.26 7.12 -8.07
N ILE A 73 5.80 6.61 -9.21
CA ILE A 73 6.61 5.90 -10.21
C ILE A 73 6.94 6.90 -11.31
N GLU A 74 8.21 6.91 -11.70
CA GLU A 74 8.70 7.64 -12.86
C GLU A 74 9.14 6.62 -13.91
N GLY A 75 8.52 6.64 -15.08
CA GLY A 75 8.94 5.81 -16.21
C GLY A 75 10.04 6.50 -17.03
N ALA A 76 11.12 5.79 -17.34
CA ALA A 76 11.94 6.14 -18.50
C ALA A 76 11.10 5.85 -19.75
N SER A 77 10.94 6.87 -20.60
CA SER A 77 10.16 6.79 -21.85
C SER A 77 10.68 5.71 -22.80
#